data_AF-A0A7D6CML5-F1
#
_entry.id   AF-A0A7D6CML5-F1
#
_cell.length_a   1.000
_cell.length_b   1.000
_cell.length_c   1.000
_cell.angle_alpha   90.00
_cell.angle_beta   90.00
_cell.angle_gamma   90.00
#
_symmetry.space_group_name_H-M   'P 1'
#
loop_
_entity.id
_entity.type
_entity.pdbx_description
1 polymer ?
#
loop_
_entity_poly.entity_id
_entity_poly.type
_entity_poly.pdbx_seq_one_letter_code
_entity_poly.pdbx_strand_id
1 'polypeptide(L)' 'MLDRARGQSAEPTRNETGSWFDRARAKYGLGALLVAAGVVLFVFPEPITSTAGLALIAVGAIIWLAG' A
#
# COMPACT_ATOMS: atom_id res chain seq x y z
N MET A 1 4.07 39.47 25.32
CA MET A 1 3.18 39.36 24.16
C MET A 1 3.83 38.41 23.16
N LEU A 2 3.20 37.26 22.92
CA LEU A 2 3.14 36.63 21.60
C LEU A 2 4.41 35.98 21.00
N ASP A 3 5.11 35.13 21.75
CA ASP A 3 5.78 33.98 21.10
C ASP A 3 4.75 32.90 20.79
N ARG A 4 3.87 33.28 19.86
CA ARG A 4 2.82 32.51 19.21
C ARG A 4 3.40 31.53 18.18
N ALA A 5 4.60 31.02 18.42
CA ALA A 5 5.33 30.15 17.49
C ALA A 5 5.58 28.74 18.04
N ARG A 6 4.97 28.36 19.17
CA ARG A 6 4.76 26.95 19.55
C ARG A 6 3.56 26.32 18.82
N GLY A 7 3.25 26.82 17.63
CA GLY A 7 2.31 26.22 16.71
C GLY A 7 3.03 25.23 15.80
N GLN A 8 3.51 24.11 16.34
CA GLN A 8 3.71 22.89 15.56
C GLN A 8 3.91 21.68 16.47
N SER A 9 2.98 21.50 17.41
CA SER A 9 2.78 20.19 18.02
C SER A 9 2.36 19.24 16.90
N ALA A 10 3.28 18.36 16.53
CA ALA A 10 3.15 17.26 15.58
C ALA A 10 1.69 16.85 15.30
N GLU A 11 1.18 17.17 14.12
CA GLU A 11 0.13 16.37 13.50
C GLU A 11 0.84 15.15 12.88
N PRO A 12 0.84 13.95 13.52
CA PRO A 12 0.94 12.75 12.73
C PRO A 12 -0.37 12.68 11.92
N THR A 13 -0.35 12.07 10.74
CA THR A 13 -1.51 11.74 9.88
C THR A 13 -1.59 12.49 8.54
N ARG A 14 -0.76 12.08 7.58
CA ARG A 14 -1.21 11.66 6.22
C ARG A 14 -0.07 11.40 5.23
N ASN A 15 1.13 11.85 5.51
CA ASN A 15 2.28 11.88 4.59
C ASN A 15 3.35 10.80 4.86
N GLU A 16 3.41 10.23 6.06
CA GLU A 16 4.42 9.23 6.40
C GLU A 16 4.12 7.84 5.78
N THR A 17 2.85 7.43 5.78
CA THR A 17 2.40 6.16 5.20
C THR A 17 2.59 6.11 3.68
N GLY A 18 2.41 7.24 2.98
CA GLY A 18 2.67 7.32 1.54
C GLY A 18 4.15 7.10 1.20
N SER A 19 5.06 7.66 2.01
CA SER A 19 6.49 7.62 1.72
C SER A 19 7.10 6.21 1.66
N TRP A 20 6.62 5.26 2.48
CA TRP A 20 7.15 3.89 2.46
C TRP A 20 6.51 3.07 1.34
N PHE A 21 5.21 3.25 1.07
CA PHE A 21 4.51 2.57 0.00
C PHE A 21 5.01 3.03 -1.37
N ASP A 22 5.28 4.34 -1.53
CA ASP A 22 5.89 4.90 -2.73
C ASP A 22 7.32 4.39 -2.94
N ARG A 23 8.13 4.29 -1.86
CA ARG A 23 9.47 3.68 -1.93
C ARG A 23 9.42 2.20 -2.29
N ALA A 24 8.48 1.45 -1.72
CA ALA A 24 8.29 0.04 -2.01
C ALA A 24 7.83 -0.17 -3.46
N ARG A 25 6.88 0.64 -3.93
CA ARG A 25 6.43 0.65 -5.33
C ARG A 25 7.58 0.99 -6.28
N ALA A 26 8.41 1.97 -5.96
CA ALA A 26 9.55 2.36 -6.78
C ALA A 26 10.66 1.29 -6.83
N LYS A 27 10.89 0.56 -5.74
CA LYS A 27 11.92 -0.51 -5.68
C LYS A 27 11.46 -1.85 -6.24
N TYR A 28 10.25 -2.29 -5.92
CA TYR A 28 9.76 -3.64 -6.22
C TYR A 28 8.76 -3.68 -7.38
N GLY A 29 8.30 -2.52 -7.86
CA GLY A 29 7.28 -2.41 -8.90
C GLY A 29 5.86 -2.58 -8.34
N LEU A 30 4.91 -1.86 -8.93
CA LEU A 30 3.50 -1.92 -8.49
C LEU A 30 2.93 -3.33 -8.65
N GLY A 31 3.22 -4.02 -9.76
CA GLY A 31 2.70 -5.35 -10.03
C GLY A 31 3.07 -6.39 -8.97
N ALA A 32 4.36 -6.46 -8.59
CA ALA A 32 4.82 -7.38 -7.55
C ALA A 32 4.18 -7.10 -6.18
N LEU A 33 3.96 -5.82 -5.86
CA LEU A 33 3.29 -5.42 -4.62
C LEU A 33 1.82 -5.87 -4.57
N LEU A 34 1.09 -5.73 -5.68
CA LEU A 34 -0.29 -6.22 -5.80
C LEU A 34 -0.35 -7.75 -5.69
N VAL A 35 0.57 -8.46 -6.33
CA VAL A 35 0.63 -9.93 -6.22
C VAL A 35 0.88 -10.35 -4.78
N ALA A 36 1.85 -9.74 -4.10
CA ALA A 36 2.14 -10.05 -2.70
C ALA A 36 0.94 -9.76 -1.78
N ALA A 37 0.28 -8.61 -1.94
CA ALA A 37 -0.92 -8.28 -1.18
C ALA A 37 -2.07 -9.26 -1.45
N GLY A 38 -2.25 -9.66 -2.71
CA GLY A 38 -3.27 -10.63 -3.10
C GLY A 38 -3.00 -12.03 -2.55
N VAL A 39 -1.74 -12.48 -2.52
CA VAL A 39 -1.34 -13.74 -1.87
C VAL A 39 -1.66 -13.68 -0.38
N VAL A 40 -1.34 -12.59 0.31
CA VAL A 40 -1.67 -12.41 1.73
C VAL A 40 -3.18 -12.48 1.95
N LEU A 41 -3.98 -11.77 1.14
CA LEU A 41 -5.45 -11.81 1.24
C LEU A 41 -6.01 -13.21 0.95
N PHE A 42 -5.41 -13.94 0.02
CA PHE A 42 -5.85 -15.29 -0.34
C PHE A 42 -5.70 -16.30 0.79
N VAL A 43 -4.75 -16.10 1.70
CA VAL A 43 -4.54 -16.99 2.86
C VAL A 43 -5.63 -16.82 3.91
N PHE A 44 -6.41 -15.73 3.89
CA PHE A 44 -7.50 -15.53 4.85
C PHE A 44 -8.68 -16.46 4.56
N PRO A 45 -9.23 -17.15 5.59
CA PRO A 45 -10.29 -18.16 5.43
C PRO A 45 -11.67 -17.58 5.06
N GLU A 46 -11.77 -16.27 4.86
CA GLU A 46 -13.03 -15.61 4.49
C GLU A 46 -13.23 -15.61 2.97
N PRO A 47 -14.43 -15.99 2.46
CA PRO A 47 -14.68 -16.11 1.02
C PRO A 47 -14.45 -14.81 0.24
N ILE A 48 -14.83 -13.68 0.84
CA ILE A 48 -14.75 -12.36 0.22
C ILE A 48 -13.28 -11.93 0.11
N THR A 49 -12.53 -12.09 1.20
CA THR A 49 -11.12 -11.73 1.29
C THR A 49 -10.26 -12.56 0.35
N SER A 50 -10.54 -13.86 0.23
CA SER A 50 -9.88 -14.74 -0.75
C SER A 50 -10.17 -14.34 -2.20
N THR A 51 -11.40 -13.95 -2.52
CA THR A 51 -11.78 -13.50 -3.88
C THR A 51 -11.08 -12.19 -4.24
N ALA A 52 -11.03 -11.24 -3.29
CA ALA A 52 -10.28 -10.01 -3.46
C ALA A 52 -8.76 -10.28 -3.62
N GLY A 53 -8.24 -11.28 -2.91
CA GLY A 53 -6.86 -11.76 -3.06
C GLY A 53 -6.55 -12.24 -4.49
N LEU A 54 -7.42 -13.10 -5.05
CA LEU A 54 -7.28 -13.56 -6.43
C LEU A 54 -7.35 -12.42 -7.45
N ALA A 55 -8.25 -11.47 -7.27
CA ALA A 55 -8.35 -10.30 -8.14
C ALA A 55 -7.07 -9.45 -8.10
N LEU A 56 -6.51 -9.23 -6.90
CA LEU A 56 -5.24 -8.53 -6.71
C LEU A 56 -4.07 -9.27 -7.37
N ILE A 57 -4.01 -10.60 -7.25
CA ILE A 57 -2.99 -11.42 -7.92
C ILE A 57 -3.10 -11.28 -9.44
N ALA A 58 -4.30 -11.42 -10.00
CA ALA A 58 -4.51 -11.34 -11.44
C ALA A 58 -4.12 -9.96 -12.00
N VAL A 59 -4.59 -8.88 -11.36
CA VAL A 59 -4.26 -7.51 -11.78
C VAL A 59 -2.77 -7.22 -11.60
N GLY A 60 -2.19 -7.63 -10.47
CA GLY A 60 -0.76 -7.48 -10.20
C GLY A 60 0.11 -8.19 -11.22
N ALA A 61 -0.27 -9.41 -11.61
CA ALA A 61 0.43 -10.18 -12.65
C ALA A 61 0.32 -9.52 -14.03
N ILE A 62 -0.85 -9.00 -14.41
CA ILE A 62 -1.03 -8.26 -15.67
C ILE A 62 -0.15 -7.02 -15.69
N ILE A 63 -0.17 -6.21 -14.61
CA ILE A 63 0.66 -5.00 -14.50
C ILE A 63 2.15 -5.36 -14.56
N TRP A 64 2.54 -6.49 -13.95
CA TRP A 64 3.92 -6.97 -13.95
C TRP A 64 4.39 -7.48 -15.31
N LEU A 65 3.50 -8.07 -16.11
CA LEU A 65 3.81 -8.55 -17.46
C LEU A 65 3.72 -7.44 -18.53
N ALA A 66 2.93 -6.40 -18.29
CA ALA A 66 2.72 -5.30 -19.22
C ALA A 66 3.71 -4.13 -19.04
N GLY A 67 4.41 -4.07 -17.91
CA GLY A 67 5.46 -3.08 -17.61
C GLY A 67 6.85 -3.64 -17.79
#